data_AF-A0A0Q9ARI7-F1
#
_entry.id   AF-A0A0Q9ARI7-F1
#
_cell.length_a   1.000
_cell.length_b   1.000
_cell.length_c   1.000
_cell.angle_alpha   90.00
_cell.angle_beta   90.00
_cell.angle_gamma   90.00
#
_symmetry.space_group_name_H-M   'P 1'
#
loop_
_entity.id
_entity.type
_entity.pdbx_description
1 polymer ?
#
loop_
_entity_poly.entity_id
_entity_poly.type
_entity_poly.pdbx_seq_one_letter_code
_entity_poly.pdbx_strand_id
1 'polypeptide(L)'
;MLKKHFLAIGAATLLLPAAIGFAGPAQAANGFVMPSIDGMNLQEAEDAVNAASNSVPLEMHSHNLKGIKQKQLSLADWLVCDQVPAAGEKITSATDVNFGVVREFDAARNTWDDMVSKACS
;
A
#
# COMPACT_ATOMS: atom_id res chain seq x y z
N MET A 1 -21.84 66.40 -0.55
CA MET A 1 -21.63 66.37 0.91
C MET A 1 -22.14 65.05 1.47
N LEU A 2 -21.29 64.22 2.07
CA LEU A 2 -21.40 63.79 3.48
C LEU A 2 -20.15 62.97 3.83
N LYS A 3 -19.34 63.51 4.74
CA LYS A 3 -18.15 62.88 5.32
C LYS A 3 -18.57 61.70 6.21
N LYS A 4 -17.85 60.58 6.10
CA LYS A 4 -17.61 59.66 7.22
C LYS A 4 -16.16 59.23 7.20
N HIS A 5 -15.38 59.82 8.11
CA HIS A 5 -14.13 59.24 8.58
C HIS A 5 -14.47 57.96 9.35
N PHE A 6 -13.59 56.96 9.34
CA PHE A 6 -12.97 56.41 10.55
C PHE A 6 -12.11 55.17 10.25
N LEU A 7 -10.88 55.26 10.74
CA LEU A 7 -10.02 54.21 11.29
C LEU A 7 -9.32 53.23 10.33
N ALA A 8 -8.05 53.54 10.11
CA ALA A 8 -6.99 52.55 9.94
C ALA A 8 -6.98 51.57 11.12
N ILE A 9 -6.98 50.27 10.80
CA ILE A 9 -6.38 49.24 11.65
C ILE A 9 -5.51 48.40 10.74
N GLY A 10 -4.21 48.69 10.79
CA GLY A 10 -3.21 47.77 10.32
C GLY A 10 -3.19 46.54 11.22
N ALA A 11 -3.19 45.38 10.59
CA ALA A 11 -2.57 44.17 11.12
C ALA A 11 -2.24 43.31 9.91
N ALA A 12 -1.05 43.54 9.33
CA ALA A 12 -0.42 42.60 8.43
C ALA A 12 -0.25 41.27 9.18
N THR A 13 -1.23 40.38 9.03
CA THR A 13 -1.13 39.01 9.54
C THR A 13 -0.33 38.25 8.51
N LEU A 14 0.92 37.98 8.87
CA LEU A 14 1.88 37.17 8.12
C LEU A 14 1.21 35.89 7.63
N LEU A 15 1.08 35.75 6.32
CA LEU A 15 0.89 34.46 5.67
C LEU A 15 2.18 33.67 5.96
N LEU A 16 2.18 32.84 7.00
CA LEU A 16 3.16 31.78 7.15
C LEU A 16 2.88 30.79 6.00
N PRO A 17 3.76 30.64 5.00
CA PRO A 17 3.64 29.48 4.13
C PRO A 17 3.94 28.28 5.02
N ALA A 18 2.91 27.51 5.34
CA ALA A 18 3.09 26.14 5.80
C ALA A 18 3.88 25.44 4.69
N ALA A 19 5.20 25.33 4.87
CA ALA A 19 6.02 24.45 4.08
C ALA A 19 5.54 23.04 4.41
N ILE A 20 4.51 22.59 3.69
CA ILE A 20 4.20 21.18 3.57
C ILE A 20 5.42 20.62 2.87
N GLY A 21 6.36 20.10 3.67
CA GLY A 21 7.51 19.38 3.18
C GLY A 21 6.98 18.15 2.48
N PHE A 22 6.73 18.24 1.17
CA PHE A 22 6.68 17.07 0.34
C PHE A 22 8.07 16.46 0.44
N ALA A 23 8.20 15.40 1.26
CA ALA A 23 9.30 14.45 1.13
C ALA A 23 9.18 13.88 -0.29
N GLY A 24 9.75 14.62 -1.25
CA GLY A 24 9.57 14.39 -2.67
C GLY A 24 10.34 13.15 -3.16
N PRO A 25 10.48 12.99 -4.49
CA PRO A 25 10.93 11.77 -5.18
C PRO A 25 12.31 11.23 -4.76
N ALA A 26 13.06 11.95 -3.92
CA ALA A 26 14.34 11.51 -3.37
C ALA A 26 14.23 10.20 -2.55
N GLN A 27 13.12 9.97 -1.84
CA GLN A 27 12.94 8.72 -1.08
C GLN A 27 12.66 7.53 -2.02
N ALA A 28 11.88 7.77 -3.09
CA ALA A 28 11.65 6.77 -4.15
C ALA A 28 12.94 6.40 -4.91
N ALA A 29 13.88 7.34 -5.06
CA ALA A 29 15.15 7.11 -5.74
C ALA A 29 16.08 6.15 -4.98
N ASN A 30 16.04 6.15 -3.64
CA ASN A 30 16.84 5.23 -2.84
C ASN A 30 16.24 3.83 -2.77
N GLY A 31 14.94 3.68 -3.08
CA GLY A 31 14.19 2.44 -3.02
C GLY A 31 13.92 1.97 -1.60
N PHE A 32 13.01 1.02 -1.47
CA PHE A 32 12.56 0.44 -0.20
C PHE A 32 12.83 -1.07 -0.21
N VAL A 33 12.63 -1.71 0.94
CA VAL A 33 12.82 -3.16 1.08
C VAL A 33 11.46 -3.83 1.05
N MET A 34 11.33 -4.86 0.21
CA MET A 34 10.13 -5.68 0.13
C MET A 34 9.91 -6.42 1.47
N PRO A 35 8.75 -6.25 2.13
CA PRO A 35 8.43 -6.98 3.35
C PRO A 35 8.18 -8.46 3.08
N SER A 36 8.27 -9.28 4.14
CA SER A 36 7.78 -10.66 4.12
C SER A 36 6.28 -10.64 4.37
N ILE A 37 5.51 -11.13 3.39
CA ILE A 37 4.03 -11.03 3.37
C ILE A 37 3.34 -12.38 3.16
N ASP A 38 4.10 -13.47 3.03
CA ASP A 38 3.56 -14.82 2.98
C ASP A 38 2.67 -15.10 4.20
N GLY A 39 1.49 -15.66 3.94
CA GLY A 39 0.51 -15.98 4.98
C GLY A 39 -0.41 -14.82 5.38
N MET A 40 -0.21 -13.61 4.86
CA MET A 40 -1.17 -12.51 5.01
C MET A 40 -2.35 -12.68 4.03
N ASN A 41 -3.49 -12.08 4.34
CA ASN A 41 -4.49 -11.88 3.30
C ASN A 41 -4.04 -10.76 2.33
N LEU A 42 -4.60 -10.72 1.12
CA LEU A 42 -4.14 -9.81 0.08
C LEU A 42 -4.33 -8.33 0.46
N GLN A 43 -5.35 -8.00 1.26
CA GLN A 43 -5.53 -6.62 1.74
C GLN A 43 -4.37 -6.22 2.66
N GLU A 44 -4.05 -7.06 3.64
CA GLU A 44 -2.95 -6.84 4.59
C GLU A 44 -1.59 -6.80 3.89
N ALA A 45 -1.39 -7.64 2.88
CA ALA A 45 -0.17 -7.65 2.09
C ALA A 45 0.00 -6.36 1.27
N GLU A 46 -1.07 -5.86 0.63
CA GLU A 46 -1.04 -4.59 -0.09
C GLU A 46 -0.74 -3.42 0.87
N ASP A 47 -1.36 -3.42 2.05
CA ASP A 47 -1.12 -2.42 3.08
C ASP A 47 0.32 -2.46 3.61
N ALA A 48 0.89 -3.65 3.80
CA ALA A 48 2.27 -3.82 4.25
C ALA A 48 3.29 -3.29 3.23
N VAL A 49 3.08 -3.56 1.94
CA VAL A 49 3.93 -3.03 0.86
C VAL A 49 3.81 -1.51 0.76
N ASN A 50 2.59 -0.97 0.86
CA ASN A 50 2.36 0.48 0.86
C ASN A 50 3.00 1.17 2.07
N ALA A 51 2.97 0.54 3.24
CA ALA A 51 3.66 1.05 4.43
C ALA A 51 5.19 1.04 4.24
N ALA A 52 5.74 -0.05 3.71
CA ALA A 52 7.17 -0.18 3.44
C ALA A 52 7.66 0.82 2.38
N SER A 53 6.82 1.14 1.38
CA SER A 53 7.12 2.13 0.34
C SER A 53 6.92 3.58 0.78
N ASN A 54 6.57 3.84 2.06
CA ASN A 54 6.18 5.16 2.55
C ASN A 54 5.06 5.79 1.70
N SER A 55 4.09 4.96 1.27
CA SER A 55 2.97 5.35 0.40
C SER A 55 3.39 5.92 -0.96
N VAL A 56 4.61 5.61 -1.42
CA VAL A 56 4.97 5.81 -2.83
C VAL A 56 4.09 4.86 -3.66
N PRO A 57 3.37 5.37 -4.68
CA PRO A 57 2.50 4.55 -5.49
C PRO A 57 3.33 3.51 -6.26
N LEU A 58 2.92 2.25 -6.15
CA LEU A 58 3.49 1.11 -6.84
C LEU A 58 2.40 0.44 -7.68
N GLU A 59 2.78 -0.13 -8.82
CA GLU A 59 1.89 -1.00 -9.58
C GLU A 59 1.86 -2.36 -8.88
N MET A 60 0.66 -2.76 -8.47
CA MET A 60 0.42 -3.94 -7.63
C MET A 60 -0.55 -4.87 -8.37
N HIS A 61 -0.16 -6.13 -8.48
CA HIS A 61 -0.89 -7.15 -9.23
C HIS A 61 -1.12 -8.37 -8.35
N SER A 62 -2.22 -9.07 -8.57
CA SER A 62 -2.43 -10.39 -7.97
C SER A 62 -2.86 -11.40 -9.02
N HIS A 63 -2.48 -12.66 -8.79
CA HIS A 63 -2.89 -13.76 -9.64
C HIS A 63 -3.16 -15.02 -8.82
N ASN A 64 -4.17 -15.79 -9.23
CA ASN A 64 -4.46 -17.07 -8.60
C ASN A 64 -3.39 -18.09 -9.04
N LEU A 65 -2.65 -18.67 -8.09
CA LEU A 65 -1.61 -19.66 -8.36
C LEU A 65 -2.13 -20.93 -9.04
N LYS A 66 -3.43 -21.24 -8.89
CA LYS A 66 -4.09 -22.35 -9.60
C LYS A 66 -4.32 -22.06 -11.10
N GLY A 67 -3.88 -20.90 -11.61
CA GLY A 67 -4.02 -20.49 -13.02
C GLY A 67 -5.44 -20.11 -13.45
N ILE A 68 -6.38 -20.10 -12.50
CA ILE A 68 -7.77 -19.73 -12.77
C ILE A 68 -7.86 -18.21 -12.92
N LYS A 69 -8.36 -17.74 -14.07
CA LYS A 69 -8.59 -16.32 -14.30
C LYS A 69 -9.76 -15.82 -13.47
N GLN A 70 -9.46 -15.28 -12.30
CA GLN A 70 -10.43 -14.72 -11.36
C GLN A 70 -9.99 -13.33 -10.95
N LYS A 71 -10.96 -12.42 -10.81
CA LYS A 71 -10.73 -11.13 -10.16
C LYS A 71 -10.81 -11.31 -8.65
N GLN A 72 -9.83 -10.76 -7.95
CA GLN A 72 -9.77 -10.68 -6.49
C GLN A 72 -10.57 -9.45 -6.04
N LEU A 73 -11.89 -9.56 -5.93
CA LEU A 73 -12.76 -8.40 -5.60
C LEU A 73 -12.81 -8.10 -4.09
N SER A 74 -12.76 -9.14 -3.27
CA SER A 74 -12.67 -9.05 -1.82
C SER A 74 -11.27 -9.52 -1.45
N LEU A 75 -10.34 -8.59 -1.24
CA LEU A 75 -8.92 -8.91 -1.08
C LEU A 75 -8.66 -9.75 0.17
N ALA A 76 -9.44 -9.53 1.24
CA ALA A 76 -9.41 -10.34 2.45
C ALA A 76 -9.94 -11.78 2.29
N ASP A 77 -10.40 -12.17 1.09
CA ASP A 77 -10.74 -13.57 0.77
C ASP A 77 -9.60 -14.30 0.03
N TRP A 78 -8.37 -13.78 0.09
CA TRP A 78 -7.23 -14.33 -0.63
C TRP A 78 -5.98 -14.34 0.25
N LEU A 79 -5.39 -15.52 0.41
CA LEU A 79 -4.13 -15.73 1.11
C LEU A 79 -2.97 -15.55 0.13
N VAL A 80 -1.95 -14.78 0.52
CA VAL A 80 -0.69 -14.64 -0.20
C VAL A 80 0.22 -15.83 0.10
N CYS A 81 0.68 -16.48 -0.96
CA CYS A 81 1.54 -17.66 -0.93
C CYS A 81 2.90 -17.45 -1.59
N ASP A 82 3.00 -16.43 -2.44
CA ASP A 82 4.22 -16.07 -3.16
C ASP A 82 4.22 -14.56 -3.41
N GLN A 83 5.41 -13.98 -3.50
CA GLN A 83 5.62 -12.55 -3.70
C GLN A 83 6.78 -12.28 -4.66
N VAL A 84 6.57 -11.32 -5.56
CA VAL A 84 7.61 -10.76 -6.41
C VAL A 84 7.57 -9.23 -6.28
N PRO A 85 8.68 -8.55 -5.99
CA PRO A 85 9.99 -9.08 -5.60
C PRO A 85 9.96 -9.96 -4.34
N ALA A 86 11.01 -10.75 -4.14
CA ALA A 86 11.11 -11.61 -2.97
C ALA A 86 11.34 -10.76 -1.70
N ALA A 87 11.00 -11.30 -0.53
CA ALA A 87 11.22 -10.61 0.74
C ALA A 87 12.71 -10.23 0.90
N GLY A 88 12.97 -8.99 1.32
CA GLY A 88 14.32 -8.44 1.43
C GLY A 88 14.88 -7.84 0.14
N GLU A 89 14.25 -8.06 -1.02
CA GLU A 89 14.66 -7.43 -2.27
C GLU A 89 14.27 -5.95 -2.32
N LYS A 90 14.95 -5.21 -3.18
CA LYS A 90 14.74 -3.77 -3.34
C LYS A 90 13.54 -3.50 -4.25
N ILE A 91 12.60 -2.68 -3.77
CA ILE A 91 11.51 -2.09 -4.55
C ILE A 91 11.80 -0.61 -4.85
N THR A 92 11.42 -0.15 -6.04
CA THR A 92 11.49 1.25 -6.46
C THR A 92 10.15 1.68 -7.03
N SER A 93 9.95 2.97 -7.30
CA SER A 93 8.71 3.45 -7.93
C SER A 93 8.45 2.90 -9.35
N ALA A 94 9.42 2.22 -9.97
CA ALA A 94 9.29 1.56 -11.26
C ALA A 94 9.19 0.03 -11.13
N THR A 95 9.11 -0.49 -9.91
CA THR A 95 9.02 -1.92 -9.63
C THR A 95 7.56 -2.32 -9.52
N ASP A 96 7.14 -3.24 -10.36
CA ASP A 96 5.84 -3.90 -10.22
C ASP A 96 5.91 -4.94 -9.10
N VAL A 97 4.90 -4.96 -8.25
CA VAL A 97 4.75 -5.95 -7.18
C VAL A 97 3.65 -6.93 -7.58
N ASN A 98 3.91 -8.23 -7.48
CA ASN A 98 2.96 -9.28 -7.82
C ASN A 98 2.77 -10.25 -6.64
N PHE A 99 1.50 -10.50 -6.31
CA PHE A 99 1.09 -11.44 -5.27
C PHE A 99 0.55 -12.71 -5.91
N GLY A 100 1.20 -13.84 -5.62
CA GLY A 100 0.65 -15.17 -5.89
C GLY A 100 -0.33 -15.52 -4.78
N VAL A 101 -1.61 -15.68 -5.12
CA VAL A 101 -2.67 -15.89 -4.12
C VAL A 101 -3.48 -17.15 -4.35
N VAL A 102 -4.11 -17.61 -3.26
CA VAL A 102 -5.14 -18.66 -3.26
C VAL A 102 -6.35 -18.17 -2.46
N ARG A 103 -7.56 -18.65 -2.78
CA ARG A 103 -8.77 -18.21 -2.07
C ARG A 103 -8.75 -18.65 -0.61
N GLU A 104 -8.90 -17.68 0.29
CA GLU A 104 -8.89 -17.84 1.74
C GLU A 104 -10.18 -18.45 2.29
N PHE A 105 -11.34 -18.35 1.62
CA PHE A 105 -12.55 -19.02 2.10
C PHE A 105 -12.49 -20.57 2.01
N ASP A 106 -11.51 -21.11 1.26
CA ASP A 106 -11.11 -22.52 1.36
C ASP A 106 -10.28 -22.80 2.65
N ALA A 107 -9.66 -21.78 3.24
CA ALA A 107 -8.87 -21.82 4.47
C ALA A 107 -9.63 -21.39 5.75
N ALA A 108 -10.57 -20.43 5.66
CA ALA A 108 -11.27 -19.83 6.81
C ALA A 108 -12.57 -20.53 7.22
N ARG A 109 -13.06 -21.53 6.46
CA ARG A 109 -14.22 -22.33 6.92
C ARG A 109 -13.89 -23.29 8.07
N ASN A 110 -12.61 -23.61 8.32
CA ASN A 110 -12.20 -24.47 9.43
C ASN A 110 -10.90 -23.93 10.06
N THR A 111 -11.02 -23.31 11.23
CA THR A 111 -9.98 -22.68 12.04
C THR A 111 -8.93 -23.64 12.63
N TRP A 112 -8.41 -24.61 11.87
CA TRP A 112 -7.37 -25.55 12.32
C TRP A 112 -6.31 -25.84 11.24
N ASP A 113 -5.35 -24.93 11.10
CA ASP A 113 -3.88 -25.13 11.15
C ASP A 113 -3.14 -26.17 10.26
N ASP A 114 -3.75 -26.79 9.24
CA ASP A 114 -2.98 -27.60 8.24
C ASP A 114 -3.41 -27.33 6.78
N MET A 115 -4.48 -26.56 6.57
CA MET A 115 -4.98 -26.23 5.22
C MET A 115 -4.31 -25.00 4.61
N VAL A 116 -3.79 -24.06 5.42
CA VAL A 116 -3.08 -22.86 4.95
C VAL A 116 -1.73 -23.23 4.35
N SER A 117 -0.94 -24.07 5.05
CA SER A 117 0.36 -24.55 4.58
C SER A 117 0.24 -25.38 3.29
N LYS A 118 -0.85 -26.15 3.14
CA LYS A 118 -1.14 -26.92 1.93
C LYS A 118 -1.79 -26.11 0.82
N ALA A 119 -2.42 -24.98 1.13
CA ALA A 119 -3.04 -24.14 0.12
C ALA A 119 -2.00 -23.47 -0.77
N CYS A 120 -0.81 -23.20 -0.21
CA CYS A 120 0.34 -22.65 -0.91
C CYS A 120 1.29 -23.70 -1.53
N SER A 121 0.98 -24.99 -1.42
CA SER A 121 1.79 -26.11 -1.93
C SER A 121 1.16 -26.85 -3.11
#